data_AF-A0A6M6E145-F1
#
_entry.id   AF-A0A6M6E145-F1
#
_cell.length_a   1.000
_cell.length_b   1.000
_cell.length_c   1.000
_cell.angle_alpha   90.00
_cell.angle_beta   90.00
_cell.angle_gamma   90.00
#
_symmetry.space_group_name_H-M   'P 1'
#
loop_
_entity.id
_entity.type
_entity.pdbx_description
1 polymer ?
#
loop_
_entity_poly.entity_id
_entity_poly.type
_entity_poly.pdbx_seq_one_letter_code
_entity_poly.pdbx_strand_id
1 'polypeptide(L)'
;MSNILKFENYLKADRFREQVILPLLDKNPIYESLRQEDEAIAFLHYHLYIYVFLTYVPYGVQTHLPAVEDSFNNVTSKPRVSSGEWVIKEFYRLKKEDALSIYPLIYSKNKKDEWFNDLKETIREKSEIHLKELEEERKQKEKKEALEKLSY
;
A
#
# COMPACT_ATOMS: atom_id res chain seq x y z
N MET A 1 -32.14 -10.06 15.60
CA MET A 1 -31.14 -9.21 16.28
C MET A 1 -31.08 -7.90 15.51
N SER A 2 -31.37 -6.77 16.14
CA SER A 2 -31.22 -5.46 15.49
C SER A 2 -29.74 -5.24 15.21
N ASN A 3 -29.35 -5.21 13.93
CA ASN A 3 -28.03 -4.75 13.53
C ASN A 3 -27.96 -3.25 13.84
N ILE A 4 -27.57 -2.92 15.06
CA ILE A 4 -27.21 -1.55 15.42
C ILE A 4 -25.97 -1.24 14.59
N LEU A 5 -26.20 -0.57 13.45
CA LEU A 5 -25.14 0.01 12.64
C LEU A 5 -24.43 1.05 13.51
N LYS A 6 -23.26 0.69 14.03
CA LYS A 6 -22.38 1.65 14.70
C LYS A 6 -22.03 2.73 13.68
N PHE A 7 -22.26 3.99 14.04
CA PHE A 7 -22.04 5.15 13.17
C PHE A 7 -20.62 5.16 12.56
N GLU A 8 -19.61 4.76 13.34
CA GLU A 8 -18.23 4.56 12.88
C GLU A 8 -18.10 3.55 11.73
N ASN A 9 -18.85 2.44 11.73
CA ASN A 9 -18.80 1.45 10.66
C ASN A 9 -19.36 2.01 9.34
N TYR A 10 -20.37 2.88 9.42
CA TYR A 10 -20.92 3.57 8.26
C TYR A 10 -19.93 4.62 7.74
N LEU A 11 -19.42 5.48 8.61
CA LEU A 11 -18.41 6.48 8.26
C LEU A 11 -17.17 5.86 7.62
N LYS A 12 -16.68 4.75 8.16
CA LYS A 12 -15.54 4.02 7.61
C LYS A 12 -15.76 3.55 6.17
N ALA A 13 -16.97 3.10 5.84
CA ALA A 13 -17.29 2.64 4.49
C ALA A 13 -17.45 3.81 3.51
N ASP A 14 -18.13 4.87 3.94
CA ASP A 14 -18.38 6.07 3.15
C ASP A 14 -17.05 6.82 2.86
N ARG A 15 -16.26 7.05 3.91
CA ARG A 15 -14.95 7.71 3.82
C ARG A 15 -13.92 6.90 3.06
N PHE A 16 -14.02 5.56 3.01
CA PHE A 16 -13.13 4.77 2.15
C PHE A 16 -13.29 5.18 0.68
N ARG A 17 -14.53 5.41 0.23
CA ARG A 17 -14.77 5.84 -1.14
C ARG A 17 -14.19 7.22 -1.41
N GLU A 18 -14.46 8.17 -0.52
CA GLU A 18 -14.04 9.56 -0.72
C GLU A 18 -12.54 9.78 -0.54
N GLN A 19 -11.92 9.13 0.45
CA GLN A 19 -10.54 9.39 0.83
C GLN A 19 -9.53 8.45 0.16
N VAL A 20 -9.97 7.27 -0.28
CA VAL A 20 -9.09 6.26 -0.88
C VAL A 20 -9.41 6.09 -2.35
N ILE A 21 -10.66 5.75 -2.68
CA ILE A 21 -11.02 5.41 -4.07
C ILE A 21 -10.90 6.63 -5.00
N LEU A 22 -11.52 7.76 -4.67
CA LEU A 22 -11.52 8.93 -5.55
C LEU A 22 -10.11 9.51 -5.81
N PRO A 23 -9.25 9.73 -4.79
CA PRO A 23 -7.91 10.25 -5.01
C PRO A 23 -7.04 9.29 -5.81
N LEU A 24 -7.18 7.97 -5.58
CA LEU A 24 -6.43 6.98 -6.33
C LEU A 24 -6.90 6.86 -7.78
N LEU A 25 -8.21 6.96 -8.04
CA LEU A 25 -8.76 6.98 -9.40
C LEU A 25 -8.30 8.20 -10.20
N ASP A 26 -8.25 9.39 -9.59
CA ASP A 26 -7.73 10.60 -10.23
C ASP A 26 -6.27 10.45 -10.66
N LYS A 27 -5.46 9.79 -9.84
CA LYS A 27 -4.03 9.56 -10.11
C LYS A 27 -3.76 8.32 -10.96
N ASN A 28 -4.67 7.34 -10.98
CA ASN A 28 -4.51 6.11 -11.71
C ASN A 28 -5.88 5.44 -12.01
N PRO A 29 -6.33 5.44 -13.27
CA PRO A 29 -7.69 5.02 -13.63
C PRO A 29 -7.94 3.52 -13.48
N ILE A 30 -6.89 2.68 -13.34
CA ILE A 30 -7.05 1.23 -13.13
C ILE A 30 -6.67 0.89 -11.68
N TYR A 31 -7.68 0.99 -10.83
CA TYR A 31 -7.60 0.78 -9.39
C TYR A 31 -8.48 -0.41 -8.98
N GLU A 32 -7.91 -1.34 -8.23
CA GLU A 32 -8.66 -2.35 -7.48
C GLU A 32 -8.38 -2.19 -5.98
N SER A 33 -9.34 -2.53 -5.14
CA SER A 33 -9.12 -2.58 -3.69
C SER A 33 -9.85 -3.70 -3.00
N LEU A 34 -9.22 -4.19 -1.94
CA LEU A 34 -9.79 -5.17 -1.03
C LEU A 34 -9.80 -4.59 0.38
N ARG A 35 -10.82 -4.92 1.16
CA ARG A 35 -10.95 -4.49 2.54
C ARG A 35 -11.22 -5.70 3.44
N GLN A 36 -10.54 -5.75 4.57
CA GLN A 36 -10.83 -6.65 5.68
C GLN A 36 -10.89 -5.82 6.95
N GLU A 37 -12.08 -5.64 7.50
CA GLU A 37 -12.29 -4.83 8.69
C GLU A 37 -11.63 -3.44 8.58
N ASP A 38 -10.75 -3.08 9.53
CA ASP A 38 -10.00 -1.81 9.62
C ASP A 38 -8.79 -1.73 8.69
N GLU A 39 -8.52 -2.78 7.91
CA GLU A 39 -7.42 -2.79 6.96
C GLU A 39 -7.94 -2.86 5.51
N ALA A 40 -7.19 -2.24 4.61
CA ALA A 40 -7.47 -2.30 3.19
C ALA A 40 -6.17 -2.31 2.41
N ILE A 41 -6.26 -2.84 1.19
CA ILE A 41 -5.19 -2.82 0.22
C ILE A 41 -5.74 -2.22 -1.07
N ALA A 42 -4.97 -1.28 -1.61
CA ALA A 42 -5.22 -0.57 -2.84
C ALA A 42 -4.12 -0.93 -3.84
N PHE A 43 -4.53 -1.26 -5.06
CA PHE A 43 -3.61 -1.72 -6.11
C PHE A 43 -3.68 -0.80 -7.32
N LEU A 44 -2.51 -0.36 -7.75
CA LEU A 44 -2.33 0.50 -8.92
C LEU A 44 -1.88 -0.40 -10.09
N HIS A 45 -2.86 -1.12 -10.66
CA HIS A 45 -2.64 -2.15 -11.67
C HIS A 45 -2.14 -1.53 -12.98
N TYR A 46 -1.34 -2.30 -13.73
CA TYR A 46 -0.85 -2.03 -15.10
C TYR A 46 0.36 -1.10 -15.30
N HIS A 47 0.47 0.02 -14.59
CA HIS A 47 1.57 0.96 -14.88
C HIS A 47 2.67 1.01 -13.82
N LEU A 48 2.30 0.82 -12.55
CA LEU A 48 3.21 1.11 -11.44
C LEU A 48 3.53 -0.11 -10.58
N TYR A 49 2.69 -1.14 -10.59
CA TYR A 49 2.81 -2.32 -9.72
C TYR A 49 3.02 -1.93 -8.25
N ILE A 50 2.25 -0.93 -7.81
CA ILE A 50 2.27 -0.40 -6.45
C ILE A 50 1.09 -0.98 -5.67
N TYR A 51 1.41 -1.43 -4.47
CA TYR A 51 0.52 -2.02 -3.49
C TYR A 51 0.52 -1.12 -2.26
N VAL A 52 -0.62 -0.52 -1.95
CA VAL A 52 -0.77 0.43 -0.83
C VAL A 52 -1.61 -0.21 0.26
N PHE A 53 -1.02 -0.40 1.44
CA PHE A 53 -1.69 -0.90 2.63
C PHE A 53 -2.20 0.28 3.46
N LEU A 54 -3.50 0.22 3.75
CA LEU A 54 -4.25 1.26 4.41
C LEU A 54 -4.82 0.71 5.71
N THR A 55 -4.89 1.56 6.72
CA THR A 55 -5.59 1.26 7.97
C THR A 55 -6.58 2.38 8.27
N TYR A 56 -7.71 2.05 8.86
CA TYR A 56 -8.64 3.03 9.39
C TYR A 56 -8.16 3.48 10.77
N VAL A 57 -8.13 4.78 11.00
CA VAL A 57 -7.87 5.36 12.32
C VAL A 57 -9.16 6.04 12.80
N PRO A 58 -9.75 5.60 13.92
CA PRO A 58 -10.97 6.20 14.45
C PRO A 58 -10.80 7.66 14.89
N TYR A 59 -11.92 8.38 14.93
CA TYR A 59 -11.96 9.76 15.39
C TYR A 59 -11.40 9.91 16.82
N GLY A 60 -10.58 10.94 17.05
CA GLY A 60 -10.06 11.26 18.38
C GLY A 60 -8.83 10.44 18.80
N VAL A 61 -8.40 9.48 17.99
CA VAL A 61 -7.19 8.66 18.26
C VAL A 61 -5.94 9.43 17.85
N GLN A 62 -4.92 9.45 18.72
CA GLN A 62 -3.60 10.00 18.36
C GLN A 62 -2.91 9.09 17.34
N THR A 63 -2.37 9.69 16.29
CA THR A 63 -1.63 8.97 15.25
C THR A 63 -0.50 9.82 14.69
N HIS A 64 0.51 9.15 14.14
CA HIS A 64 1.57 9.77 13.36
C HIS A 64 1.41 9.51 11.86
N LEU A 65 0.45 8.65 11.48
CA LEU A 65 0.28 8.22 10.10
C LEU A 65 -0.34 9.33 9.24
N PRO A 66 0.21 9.57 8.05
CA PRO A 66 -0.32 10.56 7.13
C PRO A 66 -1.65 10.10 6.53
N ALA A 67 -2.56 11.05 6.30
CA ALA A 67 -3.71 10.79 5.45
C ALA A 67 -3.26 10.44 4.02
N VAL A 68 -4.16 9.86 3.23
CA VAL A 68 -3.86 9.50 1.83
C VAL A 68 -3.41 10.72 1.01
N GLU A 69 -4.13 11.84 1.10
CA GLU A 69 -3.76 13.09 0.41
C GLU A 69 -2.41 13.66 0.89
N ASP A 70 -2.19 13.64 2.21
CA ASP A 70 -0.91 14.08 2.81
C ASP A 70 0.27 13.24 2.26
N SER A 71 0.06 11.94 2.07
CA SER A 71 1.08 11.03 1.53
C SER A 71 1.42 11.36 0.08
N PHE A 72 0.45 11.76 -0.74
CA PHE A 72 0.70 12.26 -2.10
C PHE A 72 1.50 13.56 -2.12
N ASN A 73 1.40 14.37 -1.08
CA ASN A 73 2.16 15.60 -0.90
C ASN A 73 3.51 15.38 -0.19
N ASN A 74 4.01 14.13 -0.14
CA ASN A 74 5.27 13.73 0.51
C ASN A 74 5.32 14.02 2.03
N VAL A 75 4.16 14.14 2.70
CA VAL A 75 4.11 14.21 4.16
C VAL A 75 4.11 12.78 4.70
N THR A 76 5.20 12.38 5.35
CA THR A 76 5.41 10.98 5.76
C THR A 76 5.00 10.66 7.19
N SER A 77 5.09 11.63 8.12
CA SER A 77 4.59 11.45 9.49
C SER A 77 4.50 12.79 10.22
N LYS A 78 3.40 13.01 10.94
CA LYS A 78 3.27 14.13 11.91
C LYS A 78 2.33 13.75 13.05
N PRO A 79 2.66 14.04 14.33
CA PRO A 79 1.73 13.85 15.43
C PRO A 79 0.45 14.63 15.18
N ARG A 80 -0.70 13.96 15.21
CA ARG A 80 -2.02 14.56 15.01
C ARG A 80 -3.10 13.72 15.68
N VAL A 81 -4.27 14.32 15.84
CA VAL A 81 -5.49 13.60 16.22
C VAL A 81 -6.22 13.21 14.95
N SER A 82 -6.62 11.95 14.84
CA SER A 82 -7.34 11.48 13.66
C SER A 82 -8.74 12.07 13.59
N SER A 83 -9.15 12.42 12.37
CA SER A 83 -10.50 12.87 12.09
C SER A 83 -11.45 11.71 11.81
N GLY A 84 -11.01 10.45 11.92
CA GLY A 84 -11.76 9.26 11.51
C GLY A 84 -11.48 8.90 10.05
N GLU A 85 -10.22 8.70 9.67
CA GLU A 85 -9.83 8.58 8.26
C GLU A 85 -9.02 7.32 7.95
N TRP A 86 -8.98 6.98 6.66
CA TRP A 86 -8.04 5.99 6.15
C TRP A 86 -6.67 6.63 5.94
N VAL A 87 -5.63 5.96 6.45
CA VAL A 87 -4.24 6.42 6.38
C VAL A 87 -3.38 5.38 5.67
N ILE A 88 -2.32 5.85 5.01
CA ILE A 88 -1.33 4.95 4.42
C ILE A 88 -0.42 4.45 5.53
N LYS A 89 -0.42 3.12 5.73
CA LYS A 89 0.45 2.45 6.69
C LYS A 89 1.77 2.10 6.02
N GLU A 90 1.69 1.42 4.88
CA GLU A 90 2.85 0.92 4.13
C GLU A 90 2.51 0.95 2.63
N PHE A 91 3.51 1.07 1.77
CA PHE A 91 3.35 0.81 0.34
C PHE A 91 4.58 0.10 -0.20
N TYR A 92 4.35 -0.74 -1.20
CA TYR A 92 5.38 -1.56 -1.83
C TYR A 92 5.28 -1.43 -3.33
N ARG A 93 6.44 -1.47 -3.99
CA ARG A 93 6.53 -1.55 -5.45
C ARG A 93 7.17 -2.88 -5.80
N LEU A 94 6.54 -3.60 -6.73
CA LEU A 94 7.02 -4.88 -7.23
C LEU A 94 7.51 -4.77 -8.68
N LYS A 95 8.36 -5.71 -9.08
CA LYS A 95 8.63 -6.00 -10.49
C LYS A 95 7.38 -6.56 -11.15
N LYS A 96 7.30 -6.46 -12.47
CA LYS A 96 6.16 -6.95 -13.25
C LYS A 96 5.91 -8.45 -12.99
N GLU A 97 6.97 -9.24 -13.00
CA GLU A 97 6.92 -10.69 -12.83
C GLU A 97 6.36 -11.07 -11.46
N ASP A 98 6.84 -10.38 -10.42
CA ASP A 98 6.34 -10.56 -9.05
C ASP A 98 4.90 -10.10 -8.90
N ALA A 99 4.53 -8.96 -9.48
CA ALA A 99 3.16 -8.46 -9.44
C ALA A 99 2.16 -9.42 -10.10
N LEU A 100 2.54 -10.05 -11.22
CA LEU A 100 1.73 -11.06 -11.88
C LEU A 100 1.48 -12.28 -10.98
N SER A 101 2.46 -12.65 -10.14
CA SER A 101 2.30 -13.75 -9.17
C SER A 101 1.39 -13.42 -7.98
N ILE A 102 1.12 -12.13 -7.74
CA ILE A 102 0.21 -11.68 -6.68
C ILE A 102 -1.27 -11.80 -7.10
N TYR A 103 -1.57 -11.69 -8.40
CA TYR A 103 -2.97 -11.69 -8.88
C TYR A 103 -3.76 -12.95 -8.48
N PRO A 104 -3.22 -14.17 -8.58
CA PRO A 104 -3.93 -15.36 -8.09
C PRO A 104 -4.27 -15.29 -6.60
N LEU A 105 -3.41 -14.67 -5.77
CA LEU A 105 -3.65 -14.51 -4.33
C LEU A 105 -4.83 -13.57 -4.08
N ILE A 106 -4.87 -12.43 -4.77
CA ILE A 106 -5.97 -11.45 -4.73
C ILE A 106 -7.31 -12.10 -5.13
N TYR A 107 -7.33 -12.85 -6.23
CA TYR A 107 -8.55 -13.48 -6.75
C TYR A 107 -8.96 -14.77 -5.99
N SER A 108 -8.09 -15.31 -5.13
CA SER A 108 -8.41 -16.45 -4.25
C SER A 108 -9.21 -16.06 -3.00
N LYS A 109 -9.64 -14.79 -2.90
CA LYS A 109 -10.49 -14.24 -1.83
C LYS A 109 -11.57 -15.24 -1.38
N ASN A 110 -11.65 -15.45 -0.06
CA ASN A 110 -12.58 -16.33 0.68
C ASN A 110 -12.15 -17.78 0.98
N LYS A 111 -10.88 -18.18 0.80
CA LYS A 111 -10.47 -19.55 1.14
C LYS A 111 -9.77 -19.73 2.50
N LYS A 112 -9.35 -18.66 3.18
CA LYS A 112 -8.62 -18.70 4.45
C LYS A 112 -8.90 -17.46 5.30
N ASP A 113 -8.94 -17.61 6.62
CA ASP A 113 -9.25 -16.53 7.58
C ASP A 113 -8.17 -15.43 7.65
N GLU A 114 -6.93 -15.72 7.23
CA GLU A 114 -5.77 -14.81 7.33
C GLU A 114 -5.25 -14.32 5.97
N TRP A 115 -6.06 -14.42 4.91
CA TRP A 115 -5.64 -14.12 3.53
C TRP A 115 -5.02 -12.72 3.36
N PHE A 116 -5.44 -11.72 4.15
CA PHE A 116 -4.91 -10.36 4.07
C PHE A 116 -3.49 -10.27 4.63
N ASN A 117 -3.20 -10.96 5.74
CA ASN A 117 -1.86 -11.04 6.31
C ASN A 117 -0.93 -11.81 5.37
N ASP A 118 -1.36 -12.97 4.86
CA ASP A 118 -0.61 -13.75 3.87
C ASP A 118 -0.24 -12.90 2.64
N LEU A 119 -1.23 -12.15 2.12
CA LEU A 119 -1.03 -11.26 0.98
C LEU A 119 -0.03 -10.15 1.30
N LYS A 120 -0.14 -9.56 2.50
CA LYS A 120 0.75 -8.51 2.98
C LYS A 120 2.19 -8.98 3.09
N GLU A 121 2.42 -10.12 3.75
CA GLU A 121 3.75 -10.70 3.90
C GLU A 121 4.36 -11.06 2.55
N THR A 122 3.57 -11.70 1.67
CA THR A 122 4.05 -12.07 0.33
C THR A 122 4.51 -10.85 -0.49
N ILE A 123 3.73 -9.77 -0.47
CA ILE A 123 4.07 -8.52 -1.18
C ILE A 123 5.33 -7.89 -0.57
N ARG A 124 5.41 -7.86 0.77
CA ARG A 124 6.57 -7.31 1.48
C ARG A 124 7.85 -8.07 1.14
N GLU A 125 7.83 -9.39 1.23
CA GLU A 125 8.99 -10.24 0.93
C GLU A 125 9.49 -10.03 -0.50
N LYS A 126 8.58 -10.05 -1.49
CA LYS A 126 8.92 -9.79 -2.90
C LYS A 126 9.49 -8.40 -3.11
N SER A 127 8.97 -7.39 -2.41
CA SER A 127 9.49 -6.03 -2.49
C SER A 127 10.87 -5.90 -1.87
N GLU A 128 11.12 -6.53 -0.71
CA GLU A 128 12.43 -6.53 -0.06
C GLU A 128 13.49 -7.26 -0.89
N ILE A 129 13.13 -8.37 -1.54
CA ILE A 129 14.00 -9.08 -2.50
C ILE A 129 14.35 -8.14 -3.66
N HIS A 130 13.35 -7.50 -4.27
CA HIS A 130 13.56 -6.57 -5.37
C HIS A 130 14.49 -5.41 -5.00
N LEU A 131 14.34 -4.85 -3.79
CA LEU A 131 15.21 -3.78 -3.30
C LEU A 131 16.66 -4.23 -3.14
N LYS A 132 16.90 -5.45 -2.63
CA LYS A 132 18.25 -6.02 -2.49
C LYS A 132 18.93 -6.20 -3.85
N GLU A 133 18.20 -6.72 -4.83
CA GLU A 133 18.71 -6.88 -6.20
C GLU A 133 19.11 -5.52 -6.81
N LEU A 134 18.29 -4.48 -6.64
CA LEU A 134 18.60 -3.13 -7.11
C LEU A 134 19.85 -2.53 -6.43
N GLU A 135 20.03 -2.77 -5.13
CA GLU A 135 21.23 -2.32 -4.42
C GLU A 135 22.50 -3.04 -4.90
N GLU A 136 22.42 -4.34 -5.18
CA GLU A 136 23.53 -5.12 -5.72
C GLU A 136 23.90 -4.68 -7.15
N GLU A 137 22.91 -4.49 -8.02
CA GLU A 137 23.11 -3.95 -9.38
C GLU A 137 23.78 -2.58 -9.34
N ARG A 138 23.33 -1.69 -8.43
CA ARG A 138 23.93 -0.36 -8.25
C ARG A 138 25.39 -0.45 -7.81
N LYS A 139 25.70 -1.29 -6.82
CA LYS A 139 27.08 -1.51 -6.34
C LYS A 139 27.98 -2.08 -7.43
N GLN A 140 27.48 -3.00 -8.25
CA GLN A 140 28.25 -3.56 -9.38
C GLN A 140 28.52 -2.50 -10.45
N LYS A 141 27.53 -1.67 -10.77
CA LYS A 141 27.67 -0.59 -11.73
C LYS A 141 28.67 0.48 -11.27
N GLU A 142 28.58 0.91 -10.01
CA GLU A 142 29.53 1.84 -9.39
C GLU A 142 30.97 1.30 -9.42
N LYS A 143 31.16 0.01 -9.12
CA LYS A 143 32.49 -0.64 -9.22
C LYS A 143 33.02 -0.68 -10.64
N LYS A 144 32.17 -0.98 -11.62
CA LYS A 144 32.56 -1.02 -13.04
C LYS A 144 32.96 0.36 -13.55
N GLU A 145 32.17 1.39 -13.23
CA GLU A 145 32.47 2.78 -13.59
C GLU A 145 33.75 3.29 -12.90
N ALA A 146 34.02 2.89 -11.67
CA ALA A 146 35.26 3.22 -10.97
C ALA A 146 36.49 2.56 -11.60
N LEU A 147 36.37 1.29 -12.03
CA LEU A 147 37.45 0.57 -12.73
C LEU A 147 37.74 1.16 -14.11
N GLU A 148 36.69 1.53 -14.87
CA GLU A 148 36.85 2.18 -16.17
C GLU A 148 37.55 3.55 -16.05
N LYS A 149 37.22 4.34 -15.02
CA LYS A 149 37.89 5.63 -14.73
C LYS A 149 39.34 5.50 -14.28
N LEU A 150 39.75 4.36 -13.72
CA LEU A 150 41.14 4.09 -13.33
C LEU A 150 42.00 3.55 -14.49
N SER A 151 41.38 3.19 -15.62
CA SER A 151 42.06 2.63 -16.80
C SER A 151 42.42 3.66 -17.89
N TYR A 152 42.11 4.94 -17.65
CA TYR A 152 42.49 6.10 -18.47
C TYR A 152 43.48 6.98 -17.71
#